data_AF-A0A6B0CQY3-F1
#
_entry.id   AF-A0A6B0CQY3-F1
#
_cell.length_a   1.000
_cell.length_b   1.000
_cell.length_c   1.000
_cell.angle_alpha   90.00
_cell.angle_beta   90.00
_cell.angle_gamma   90.00
#
_symmetry.space_group_name_H-M   'P 1'
#
loop_
_entity.id
_entity.type
_entity.pdbx_description
1 polymer ?
#
loop_
_entity_poly.entity_id
_entity_poly.type
_entity_poly.pdbx_seq_one_letter_code
_entity_poly.pdbx_strand_id
1 'polypeptide(L)'
;DIPMMPDEIKYEDYRESLSLPDIVANGALPIGLDYEGVTLQKIKLTEPAMISSENPREIAHIAEIMMKEIDILNEKYAICIADSSGEFKAYRHQVANFAEEREDIKAIHQLMIEDLKQREMDGPFEKDSLYIINDFKTFIDCTYIPEDDVKKLITKGPELGLNILFVGIHKELIDAYDKQIDVARKMINQFSIGIRISDQQFFKFRFIQREPVIKENEAYMVANQAYQKIRWFK
;
A
#
# COMPACT_ATOMS: atom_id res chain seq x y z
N ASP A 1 -7.07 1.55 -33.34
CA ASP A 1 -8.02 1.07 -32.33
C ASP A 1 -7.79 1.78 -31.01
N ILE A 2 -8.88 2.15 -30.32
CA ILE A 2 -8.83 2.71 -28.97
C ILE A 2 -8.82 1.51 -28.02
N PRO A 3 -7.83 1.37 -27.11
CA PRO A 3 -7.77 0.24 -26.20
C PRO A 3 -8.97 0.27 -25.25
N MET A 4 -9.52 -0.91 -24.94
CA MET A 4 -10.64 -1.07 -24.01
C MET A 4 -10.28 -2.10 -22.94
N MET A 5 -10.67 -1.80 -21.70
CA MET A 5 -10.47 -2.72 -20.57
C MET A 5 -11.14 -4.08 -20.86
N PRO A 6 -10.41 -5.21 -20.77
CA PRO A 6 -11.00 -6.53 -20.90
C PRO A 6 -12.07 -6.81 -19.84
N ASP A 7 -12.95 -7.77 -20.13
CA ASP A 7 -14.02 -8.16 -19.20
C ASP A 7 -13.44 -8.73 -17.89
N GLU A 8 -12.41 -9.58 -17.99
CA GLU A 8 -11.64 -10.09 -16.85
C GLU A 8 -10.15 -9.80 -17.05
N ILE A 9 -9.46 -9.43 -15.97
CA ILE A 9 -8.01 -9.20 -15.96
C ILE A 9 -7.34 -10.04 -14.88
N LYS A 10 -7.20 -11.35 -15.10
CA LYS A 10 -6.64 -12.27 -14.10
C LYS A 10 -5.13 -12.10 -13.97
N TYR A 11 -4.60 -12.01 -12.76
CA TYR A 11 -3.17 -11.84 -12.51
C TYR A 11 -2.32 -12.85 -13.31
N GLU A 12 -2.73 -14.12 -13.29
CA GLU A 12 -2.02 -15.22 -13.94
C GLU A 12 -1.91 -15.08 -15.47
N ASP A 13 -2.92 -14.48 -16.13
CA ASP A 13 -2.91 -14.25 -17.58
C ASP A 13 -1.90 -13.16 -17.98
N TYR A 14 -1.65 -12.22 -17.05
CA TYR A 14 -0.72 -11.11 -17.24
C TYR A 14 0.68 -11.36 -16.68
N ARG A 15 0.82 -12.34 -15.78
CA ARG A 15 2.07 -12.64 -15.07
C ARG A 15 3.27 -12.77 -16.01
N GLU A 16 3.14 -13.63 -17.01
CA GLU A 16 4.19 -13.88 -18.00
C GLU A 16 4.18 -12.85 -19.13
N SER A 17 2.99 -12.46 -19.61
CA SER A 17 2.87 -11.59 -20.79
C SER A 17 3.34 -10.15 -20.54
N LEU A 18 3.27 -9.69 -19.29
CA LEU A 18 3.76 -8.38 -18.86
C LEU A 18 5.01 -8.46 -17.97
N SER A 19 5.60 -9.65 -17.81
CA SER A 19 6.78 -9.87 -16.96
C SER A 19 6.60 -9.31 -15.54
N LEU A 20 5.45 -9.59 -14.91
CA LEU A 20 5.12 -9.07 -13.57
C LEU A 20 6.16 -9.41 -12.50
N PRO A 21 6.76 -10.62 -12.48
CA PRO A 21 7.89 -10.94 -11.59
C PRO A 21 9.07 -9.94 -11.70
N ASP A 22 9.42 -9.51 -12.92
CA ASP A 22 10.50 -8.55 -13.13
C ASP A 22 10.13 -7.16 -12.60
N ILE A 23 8.86 -6.78 -12.65
CA ILE A 23 8.39 -5.52 -12.06
C ILE A 23 8.59 -5.53 -10.54
N VAL A 24 8.29 -6.66 -9.88
CA VAL A 24 8.53 -6.84 -8.44
C VAL A 24 10.02 -6.84 -8.12
N ALA A 25 10.83 -7.55 -8.90
CA ALA A 25 12.28 -7.56 -8.74
C ALA A 25 12.92 -6.17 -8.90
N ASN A 26 12.27 -5.26 -9.64
CA ASN A 26 12.65 -3.87 -9.82
C ASN A 26 11.94 -2.90 -8.86
N GLY A 27 11.37 -3.40 -7.77
CA GLY A 27 10.87 -2.60 -6.65
C GLY A 27 9.52 -1.92 -6.89
N ALA A 28 8.60 -2.59 -7.57
CA ALA A 28 7.21 -2.16 -7.64
C ALA A 28 6.23 -3.34 -7.64
N LEU A 29 5.07 -3.18 -7.00
CA LEU A 29 3.97 -4.13 -7.07
C LEU A 29 3.12 -3.85 -8.31
N PRO A 30 3.00 -4.79 -9.26
CA PRO A 30 2.04 -4.68 -10.34
C PRO A 30 0.62 -4.99 -9.83
N ILE A 31 -0.25 -3.99 -9.85
CA ILE A 31 -1.56 -4.10 -9.18
C ILE A 31 -2.74 -4.27 -10.15
N GLY A 32 -2.62 -3.82 -11.40
CA GLY A 32 -3.73 -3.87 -12.35
C GLY A 32 -3.51 -3.03 -13.60
N LEU A 33 -4.60 -2.69 -14.28
CA LEU A 33 -4.57 -1.92 -15.53
C LEU A 33 -5.41 -0.63 -15.39
N ASP A 34 -5.00 0.43 -16.07
CA ASP A 34 -5.83 1.63 -16.22
C ASP A 34 -6.94 1.43 -17.26
N TYR A 35 -8.01 2.24 -17.17
CA TYR A 35 -9.12 2.20 -18.13
C TYR A 35 -8.88 2.96 -19.43
N GLU A 36 -7.88 3.84 -19.48
CA GLU A 36 -7.70 4.80 -20.59
C GLU A 36 -6.80 4.24 -21.69
N GLY A 37 -5.63 3.77 -21.30
CA GLY A 37 -4.63 3.15 -22.17
C GLY A 37 -4.54 1.63 -22.02
N VAL A 38 -5.19 1.04 -21.01
CA VAL A 38 -5.06 -0.40 -20.68
C VAL A 38 -3.59 -0.72 -20.39
N THR A 39 -2.94 0.14 -19.62
CA THR A 39 -1.53 0.01 -19.27
C THR A 39 -1.33 -0.42 -17.83
N LEU A 40 -0.20 -1.08 -17.56
CA LEU A 40 0.14 -1.65 -16.26
C LEU A 40 0.35 -0.57 -15.20
N GLN A 41 -0.45 -0.65 -14.15
CA GLN A 41 -0.41 0.22 -12.98
C GLN A 41 0.34 -0.45 -11.84
N LYS A 42 1.11 0.36 -11.11
CA LYS A 42 2.10 -0.12 -10.14
C LYS A 42 2.07 0.70 -8.86
N ILE A 43 2.37 0.04 -7.74
CA ILE A 43 2.76 0.69 -6.49
C ILE A 43 4.26 0.54 -6.33
N LYS A 44 5.02 1.63 -6.40
CA LYS A 44 6.45 1.61 -6.15
C LYS A 44 6.72 1.27 -4.68
N LEU A 45 7.68 0.39 -4.46
CA LEU A 45 8.17 -0.02 -3.15
C LEU A 45 9.37 0.83 -2.68
N THR A 46 9.75 1.84 -3.48
CA THR A 46 10.82 2.81 -3.18
C THR A 46 10.29 4.12 -2.58
N GLU A 47 8.97 4.24 -2.41
CA GLU A 47 8.34 5.37 -1.73
C GLU A 47 7.08 4.88 -0.99
N PRO A 48 6.63 5.55 0.07
CA PRO A 48 5.48 5.08 0.84
C PRO A 48 4.18 5.19 0.05
N ALA A 49 3.18 4.35 0.40
CA ALA A 49 1.88 4.39 -0.24
C ALA A 49 0.74 4.19 0.77
N MET A 50 -0.45 4.69 0.43
CA MET A 50 -1.69 4.33 1.13
C MET A 50 -2.66 3.67 0.14
N ILE A 51 -3.10 2.47 0.46
CA ILE A 51 -3.96 1.63 -0.37
C ILE A 51 -5.24 1.39 0.43
N SER A 52 -6.38 1.77 -0.14
CA SER A 52 -7.65 1.74 0.60
C SER A 52 -8.81 1.24 -0.23
N SER A 53 -9.84 0.74 0.45
CA SER A 53 -11.14 0.43 -0.15
C SER A 53 -12.28 0.80 0.79
N GLU A 54 -13.45 1.12 0.25
CA GLU A 54 -14.69 1.25 1.05
C GLU A 54 -15.25 -0.10 1.51
N ASN A 55 -14.88 -1.19 0.84
CA ASN A 55 -15.38 -2.53 1.09
C ASN A 55 -14.32 -3.40 1.79
N PRO A 56 -14.57 -3.89 3.02
CA PRO A 56 -13.63 -4.76 3.73
C PRO A 56 -13.21 -6.01 2.96
N ARG A 57 -14.09 -6.57 2.13
CA ARG A 57 -13.74 -7.78 1.34
C ARG A 57 -12.66 -7.51 0.30
N GLU A 58 -12.57 -6.27 -0.19
CA GLU A 58 -11.53 -5.87 -1.15
C GLU A 58 -10.15 -5.79 -0.49
N ILE A 59 -10.06 -5.60 0.83
CA ILE A 59 -8.77 -5.59 1.54
C ILE A 59 -8.11 -6.96 1.47
N ALA A 60 -8.89 -8.04 1.57
CA ALA A 60 -8.39 -9.41 1.40
C ALA A 60 -7.85 -9.64 -0.02
N HIS A 61 -8.54 -9.11 -1.03
CA HIS A 61 -8.10 -9.20 -2.43
C HIS A 61 -6.83 -8.36 -2.68
N ILE A 62 -6.76 -7.15 -2.13
CA ILE A 62 -5.57 -6.30 -2.16
C ILE A 62 -4.37 -7.05 -1.55
N ALA A 63 -4.55 -7.68 -0.38
CA ALA A 63 -3.51 -8.47 0.26
C ALA A 63 -3.05 -9.64 -0.63
N GLU A 64 -3.97 -10.35 -1.29
CA GLU A 64 -3.63 -11.42 -2.24
C GLU A 64 -2.74 -10.90 -3.37
N ILE A 65 -3.16 -9.83 -4.06
CA ILE A 65 -2.44 -9.26 -5.20
C ILE A 65 -1.06 -8.72 -4.79
N MET A 66 -0.98 -8.03 -3.65
CA MET A 66 0.30 -7.48 -3.15
C MET A 66 1.33 -8.58 -2.88
N MET A 67 0.88 -9.78 -2.51
CA MET A 67 1.73 -10.87 -2.04
C MET A 67 1.91 -11.99 -3.09
N LYS A 68 1.46 -11.80 -4.35
CA LYS A 68 1.56 -12.80 -5.43
C LYS A 68 2.98 -13.30 -5.67
N GLU A 69 3.97 -12.40 -5.66
CA GLU A 69 5.38 -12.71 -5.92
C GLU A 69 6.21 -12.72 -4.63
N ILE A 70 5.69 -13.37 -3.58
CA ILE A 70 6.28 -13.37 -2.24
C ILE A 70 7.74 -13.85 -2.19
N ASP A 71 8.11 -14.81 -3.04
CA ASP A 71 9.51 -15.29 -3.11
C ASP A 71 10.47 -14.19 -3.57
N ILE A 72 10.07 -13.41 -4.59
CA ILE A 72 10.85 -12.29 -5.11
C ILE A 72 10.87 -11.14 -4.11
N LEU A 73 9.73 -10.87 -3.47
CA LEU A 73 9.66 -9.88 -2.39
C LEU A 73 10.62 -10.24 -1.27
N ASN A 74 10.66 -11.51 -0.84
CA ASN A 74 11.59 -11.95 0.20
C ASN A 74 13.05 -11.96 -0.24
N GLU A 75 13.36 -12.06 -1.53
CA GLU A 75 14.72 -11.88 -2.04
C GLU A 75 15.18 -10.43 -1.83
N LYS A 76 14.31 -9.45 -2.10
CA LYS A 76 14.66 -8.02 -2.09
C LYS A 76 14.43 -7.32 -0.75
N TYR A 77 13.46 -7.78 0.03
CA TYR A 77 12.94 -7.08 1.20
C TYR A 77 12.96 -7.94 2.46
N ALA A 78 13.29 -7.31 3.59
CA ALA A 78 12.92 -7.78 4.90
C ALA A 78 11.48 -7.31 5.21
N ILE A 79 10.50 -8.18 4.96
CA ILE A 79 9.08 -7.82 5.07
C ILE A 79 8.61 -7.96 6.52
N CYS A 80 8.05 -6.89 7.07
CA CYS A 80 7.41 -6.88 8.38
C CYS A 80 5.94 -6.47 8.22
N ILE A 81 5.01 -7.28 8.72
CA ILE A 81 3.58 -7.00 8.60
C ILE A 81 2.98 -6.81 9.99
N ALA A 82 2.35 -5.66 10.22
CA ALA A 82 1.44 -5.43 11.34
C ALA A 82 0.01 -5.57 10.82
N ASP A 83 -0.64 -6.69 11.13
CA ASP A 83 -1.93 -7.08 10.59
C ASP A 83 -3.01 -7.17 11.68
N SER A 84 -3.67 -6.04 11.94
CA SER A 84 -4.70 -5.97 12.98
C SER A 84 -6.06 -6.56 12.53
N SER A 85 -6.26 -6.70 11.22
CA SER A 85 -7.55 -7.08 10.61
C SER A 85 -7.56 -8.51 10.06
N GLY A 86 -6.38 -9.06 9.73
CA GLY A 86 -6.16 -10.47 9.45
C GLY A 86 -6.10 -10.84 7.97
N GLU A 87 -6.21 -9.89 7.05
CA GLU A 87 -6.18 -10.15 5.61
C GLU A 87 -4.82 -10.66 5.11
N PHE A 88 -3.73 -10.45 5.85
CA PHE A 88 -2.39 -10.94 5.50
C PHE A 88 -2.00 -12.24 6.23
N LYS A 89 -2.90 -12.82 7.05
CA LYS A 89 -2.62 -14.04 7.85
C LYS A 89 -2.10 -15.23 7.06
N ALA A 90 -2.49 -15.38 5.78
CA ALA A 90 -2.00 -16.44 4.92
C ALA A 90 -0.47 -16.41 4.69
N TYR A 91 0.14 -15.24 4.87
CA TYR A 91 1.56 -14.99 4.61
C TYR A 91 2.42 -14.92 5.88
N ARG A 92 1.83 -15.13 7.07
CA ARG A 92 2.52 -14.97 8.37
C ARG A 92 3.80 -15.78 8.56
N HIS A 93 3.93 -16.91 7.87
CA HIS A 93 5.11 -17.78 7.94
C HIS A 93 6.10 -17.55 6.78
N GLN A 94 5.81 -16.58 5.92
CA GLN A 94 6.55 -16.28 4.70
C GLN A 94 7.20 -14.89 4.77
N VAL A 95 7.15 -14.22 5.91
CA VAL A 95 7.70 -12.86 6.11
C VAL A 95 8.67 -12.86 7.29
N ALA A 96 9.51 -11.82 7.39
CA ALA A 96 10.52 -11.73 8.44
C ALA A 96 9.91 -11.51 9.83
N ASN A 97 8.84 -10.70 9.90
CA ASN A 97 8.06 -10.50 11.11
C ASN A 97 6.57 -10.36 10.77
N PHE A 98 5.71 -11.00 11.53
CA PHE A 98 4.26 -10.88 11.43
C PHE A 98 3.67 -10.65 12.82
N ALA A 99 2.97 -9.54 12.99
CA ALA A 99 2.39 -9.10 14.25
C ALA A 99 0.88 -8.90 14.11
N GLU A 100 0.09 -9.67 14.86
CA GLU A 100 -1.38 -9.53 14.93
C GLU A 100 -1.85 -9.16 16.35
N GLU A 101 -1.08 -9.53 17.37
CA GLU A 101 -1.40 -9.23 18.76
C GLU A 101 -0.88 -7.86 19.17
N ARG A 102 -1.59 -7.21 20.10
CA ARG A 102 -1.32 -5.83 20.53
C ARG A 102 0.14 -5.56 20.92
N GLU A 103 0.76 -6.45 21.68
CA GLU A 103 2.15 -6.27 22.13
C GLU A 103 3.16 -6.49 21.00
N ASP A 104 2.87 -7.39 20.06
CA ASP A 104 3.72 -7.60 18.88
C ASP A 104 3.63 -6.41 17.93
N ILE A 105 2.42 -5.86 17.72
CA ILE A 105 2.21 -4.63 16.94
C ILE A 105 2.98 -3.46 17.57
N LYS A 106 2.99 -3.37 18.91
CA LYS A 106 3.79 -2.37 19.62
C LYS A 106 5.29 -2.57 19.40
N ALA A 107 5.77 -3.81 19.33
CA ALA A 107 7.15 -4.12 19.01
C ALA A 107 7.53 -3.72 17.58
N ILE A 108 6.60 -3.76 16.62
CA ILE A 108 6.84 -3.27 15.24
C ILE A 108 7.22 -1.77 15.24
N HIS A 109 6.56 -0.92 16.04
CA HIS A 109 6.98 0.49 16.12
C HIS A 109 8.44 0.64 16.60
N GLN A 110 8.82 -0.10 17.65
CA GLN A 110 10.20 -0.08 18.13
C GLN A 110 11.18 -0.55 17.05
N LEU A 111 10.84 -1.64 16.35
CA LEU A 111 11.62 -2.18 15.25
C LEU A 111 11.82 -1.16 14.12
N MET A 112 10.77 -0.47 13.69
CA MET A 112 10.85 0.56 12.63
C MET A 112 11.81 1.70 13.00
N ILE A 113 11.79 2.14 14.27
CA ILE A 113 12.66 3.24 14.73
C ILE A 113 14.11 2.78 14.86
N GLU A 114 14.34 1.57 15.36
CA GLU A 114 15.68 1.00 15.47
C GLU A 114 16.29 0.73 14.10
N ASP A 115 15.51 0.17 13.17
CA ASP A 115 15.88 -0.06 11.77
C ASP A 115 16.31 1.25 11.08
N LEU A 116 15.45 2.28 11.14
CA LEU A 116 15.78 3.59 10.58
C LEU A 116 17.06 4.17 11.20
N LYS A 117 17.22 4.06 12.52
CA LYS A 117 18.38 4.58 13.24
C LYS A 117 19.68 3.85 12.84
N GLN A 118 19.63 2.53 12.70
CA GLN A 118 20.79 1.75 12.25
C GLN A 118 21.18 2.16 10.83
N ARG A 119 20.20 2.32 9.92
CA ARG A 119 20.48 2.78 8.56
C ARG A 119 21.05 4.20 8.51
N GLU A 120 20.60 5.11 9.38
CA GLU A 120 21.18 6.46 9.52
C GLU A 120 22.65 6.44 10.01
N MET A 121 23.02 5.45 10.83
CA MET A 121 24.35 5.35 11.45
C MET A 121 25.36 4.57 10.58
N ASP A 122 24.92 3.43 10.07
CA ASP A 122 25.80 2.42 9.47
C ASP A 122 25.58 2.28 7.94
N GLY A 123 24.56 2.95 7.40
CA GLY A 123 24.15 2.88 6.01
C GLY A 123 23.07 1.81 5.74
N PRO A 124 22.50 1.76 4.52
CA PRO A 124 21.46 0.80 4.16
C PRO A 124 21.91 -0.66 4.31
N PHE A 125 21.00 -1.54 4.71
CA PHE A 125 21.23 -2.99 4.70
C PHE A 125 21.25 -3.55 3.27
N GLU A 126 21.68 -4.81 3.13
CA GLU A 126 21.67 -5.53 1.85
C GLU A 126 20.24 -5.68 1.28
N LYS A 127 19.25 -5.88 2.16
CA LYS A 127 17.83 -5.86 1.81
C LYS A 127 17.17 -4.59 2.33
N ASP A 128 16.27 -4.05 1.52
CA ASP A 128 15.41 -2.96 1.97
C ASP A 128 14.38 -3.49 2.97
N SER A 129 13.94 -2.65 3.90
CA SER A 129 12.87 -2.99 4.83
C SER A 129 11.52 -2.59 4.23
N LEU A 130 10.57 -3.51 4.20
CA LEU A 130 9.21 -3.23 3.75
C LEU A 130 8.23 -3.48 4.90
N TYR A 131 7.67 -2.41 5.43
CA TYR A 131 6.63 -2.48 6.46
C TYR A 131 5.25 -2.38 5.81
N ILE A 132 4.40 -3.37 6.07
CA ILE A 132 2.98 -3.34 5.67
C ILE A 132 2.16 -3.18 6.94
N ILE A 133 1.42 -2.07 7.03
CA ILE A 133 0.55 -1.78 8.16
C ILE A 133 -0.89 -1.91 7.67
N ASN A 134 -1.53 -3.04 7.98
CA ASN A 134 -2.94 -3.26 7.71
C ASN A 134 -3.78 -2.83 8.92
N ASP A 135 -4.66 -1.86 8.68
CA ASP A 135 -5.35 -1.04 9.69
C ASP A 135 -4.39 -0.14 10.49
N PHE A 136 -4.03 1.00 9.89
CA PHE A 136 -3.19 2.01 10.53
C PHE A 136 -3.86 2.62 11.77
N LYS A 137 -5.19 2.63 11.85
CA LYS A 137 -5.90 3.17 13.00
C LYS A 137 -5.64 2.30 14.24
N THR A 138 -5.81 0.99 14.13
CA THR A 138 -5.51 0.07 15.23
C THR A 138 -4.01 0.04 15.55
N PHE A 139 -3.13 0.17 14.55
CA PHE A 139 -1.69 0.31 14.78
C PHE A 139 -1.37 1.52 15.67
N ILE A 140 -2.00 2.68 15.42
CA ILE A 140 -1.85 3.88 16.25
C ILE A 140 -2.35 3.62 17.68
N ASP A 141 -3.49 2.94 17.85
CA ASP A 141 -4.05 2.65 19.18
C ASP A 141 -3.19 1.67 20.00
N CYS A 142 -2.44 0.80 19.32
CA CYS A 142 -1.54 -0.16 19.94
C CYS A 142 -0.20 0.48 20.33
N THR A 143 0.37 1.30 19.44
CA THR A 143 1.73 1.84 19.54
C THR A 143 1.80 3.21 20.20
N TYR A 144 0.74 4.01 20.06
CA TYR A 144 0.76 5.46 20.30
C TYR A 144 1.93 6.15 19.58
N ILE A 145 2.27 5.68 18.37
CA ILE A 145 3.37 6.23 17.58
C ILE A 145 3.25 7.77 17.45
N PRO A 146 4.30 8.53 17.80
CA PRO A 146 4.30 9.98 17.65
C PRO A 146 4.15 10.42 16.19
N GLU A 147 3.55 11.59 15.95
CA GLU A 147 3.43 12.16 14.61
C GLU A 147 4.79 12.45 13.96
N ASP A 148 5.78 12.83 14.77
CA ASP A 148 7.15 13.08 14.31
C ASP A 148 7.85 11.80 13.86
N ASP A 149 7.56 10.66 14.49
CA ASP A 149 8.10 9.35 14.08
C ASP A 149 7.52 8.95 12.72
N VAL A 150 6.21 9.07 12.53
CA VAL A 150 5.54 8.83 11.23
C VAL A 150 6.16 9.72 10.15
N LYS A 151 6.32 11.02 10.44
CA LYS A 151 6.94 11.98 9.54
C LYS A 151 8.37 11.58 9.17
N LYS A 152 9.19 11.21 10.16
CA LYS A 152 10.58 10.82 9.94
C LYS A 152 10.68 9.55 9.10
N LEU A 153 9.87 8.54 9.41
CA LEU A 153 9.81 7.29 8.66
C LEU A 153 9.41 7.51 7.19
N ILE A 154 8.39 8.33 6.93
CA ILE A 154 7.92 8.63 5.56
C ILE A 154 8.95 9.44 4.76
N THR A 155 9.69 10.36 5.39
CA THR A 155 10.61 11.27 4.69
C THR A 155 12.01 10.72 4.54
N LYS A 156 12.54 10.05 5.56
CA LYS A 156 13.91 9.53 5.58
C LYS A 156 14.01 8.05 5.29
N GLY A 157 12.95 7.29 5.53
CA GLY A 157 12.94 5.85 5.27
C GLY A 157 13.34 5.54 3.82
N PRO A 158 12.67 6.13 2.81
CA PRO A 158 12.90 5.78 1.41
C PRO A 158 14.36 5.95 0.95
N GLU A 159 15.02 7.05 1.34
CA GLU A 159 16.44 7.30 1.01
C GLU A 159 17.41 6.31 1.67
N LEU A 160 16.96 5.63 2.72
CA LEU A 160 17.71 4.65 3.49
C LEU A 160 17.30 3.19 3.20
N GLY A 161 16.39 2.96 2.26
CA GLY A 161 15.90 1.61 1.93
C GLY A 161 14.88 1.08 2.94
N LEU A 162 14.09 1.95 3.57
CA LEU A 162 12.96 1.59 4.45
C LEU A 162 11.68 2.18 3.91
N ASN A 163 10.70 1.35 3.54
CA ASN A 163 9.44 1.81 2.96
C ASN A 163 8.24 1.25 3.71
N ILE A 164 7.14 2.02 3.69
CA ILE A 164 5.91 1.69 4.41
C ILE A 164 4.72 1.74 3.46
N LEU A 165 3.94 0.65 3.45
CA LEU A 165 2.64 0.60 2.80
C LEU A 165 1.56 0.55 3.88
N PHE A 166 0.65 1.51 3.84
CA PHE A 166 -0.53 1.50 4.71
C PHE A 166 -1.71 0.95 3.92
N VAL A 167 -2.40 -0.05 4.48
CA VAL A 167 -3.53 -0.74 3.85
C VAL A 167 -4.73 -0.72 4.80
N GLY A 168 -5.95 -0.56 4.29
CA GLY A 168 -7.14 -0.66 5.13
C GLY A 168 -8.38 0.04 4.58
N ILE A 169 -9.41 0.13 5.43
CA ILE A 169 -10.68 0.76 5.08
C ILE A 169 -10.50 2.26 4.84
N HIS A 170 -11.02 2.79 3.73
CA HIS A 170 -10.80 4.19 3.33
C HIS A 170 -11.17 5.21 4.42
N LYS A 171 -12.30 4.99 5.08
CA LYS A 171 -12.78 5.87 6.17
C LYS A 171 -11.83 5.89 7.38
N GLU A 172 -11.16 4.77 7.64
CA GLU A 172 -10.28 4.58 8.80
C GLU A 172 -8.82 4.90 8.46
N LEU A 173 -8.44 4.81 7.18
CA LEU A 173 -7.08 4.98 6.72
C LEU A 173 -6.82 6.37 6.10
N ILE A 174 -7.74 6.91 5.31
CA ILE A 174 -7.52 8.17 4.58
C ILE A 174 -8.37 9.30 5.16
N ASP A 175 -9.67 9.09 5.40
CA ASP A 175 -10.57 10.16 5.87
C ASP A 175 -10.61 10.31 7.40
N ALA A 176 -9.88 9.48 8.15
CA ALA A 176 -9.80 9.56 9.60
C ALA A 176 -9.15 10.87 10.09
N TYR A 177 -9.43 11.24 11.34
CA TYR A 177 -8.96 12.50 11.96
C TYR A 177 -7.75 12.31 12.89
N ASP A 178 -7.26 11.09 13.05
CA ASP A 178 -6.05 10.81 13.83
C ASP A 178 -4.87 11.61 13.27
N LYS A 179 -4.08 12.24 14.14
CA LYS A 179 -3.01 13.18 13.73
C LYS A 179 -1.96 12.50 12.85
N GLN A 180 -1.59 11.27 13.21
CA GLN A 180 -0.64 10.44 12.49
C GLN A 180 -1.13 10.13 11.07
N ILE A 181 -2.43 9.85 10.91
CA ILE A 181 -3.06 9.63 9.61
C ILE A 181 -3.05 10.93 8.80
N ASP A 182 -3.41 12.06 9.42
CA ASP A 182 -3.39 13.36 8.75
C ASP A 182 -1.98 13.76 8.25
N VAL A 183 -0.95 13.49 9.04
CA VAL A 183 0.45 13.65 8.64
C VAL A 183 0.78 12.72 7.47
N ALA A 184 0.49 11.42 7.58
CA ALA A 184 0.82 10.45 6.55
C ALA A 184 0.19 10.81 5.19
N ARG A 185 -1.13 11.03 5.14
CA ARG A 185 -1.85 11.34 3.89
C ARG A 185 -1.43 12.65 3.23
N LYS A 186 -0.88 13.62 3.99
CA LYS A 186 -0.36 14.88 3.45
C LYS A 186 1.07 14.77 2.91
N MET A 187 1.82 13.79 3.37
CA MET A 187 3.24 13.60 3.00
C MET A 187 3.43 12.54 1.92
N ILE A 188 2.51 11.58 1.82
CA ILE A 188 2.50 10.54 0.80
C ILE A 188 1.95 11.11 -0.50
N ASN A 189 2.54 10.69 -1.63
CA ASN A 189 2.15 11.11 -2.97
C ASN A 189 1.74 9.93 -3.88
N GLN A 190 1.53 8.74 -3.30
CA GLN A 190 1.17 7.52 -4.00
C GLN A 190 0.00 6.84 -3.30
N PHE A 191 -1.14 6.76 -3.99
CA PHE A 191 -2.36 6.18 -3.43
C PHE A 191 -3.07 5.29 -4.44
N SER A 192 -3.75 4.27 -3.91
CA SER A 192 -4.81 3.54 -4.62
C SER A 192 -6.06 3.58 -3.75
N ILE A 193 -7.15 4.15 -4.27
CA ILE A 193 -8.38 4.38 -3.50
C ILE A 193 -9.60 3.71 -4.16
N GLY A 194 -10.12 2.67 -3.52
CA GLY A 194 -11.33 1.95 -3.90
C GLY A 194 -12.59 2.62 -3.35
N ILE A 195 -12.79 3.89 -3.69
CA ILE A 195 -13.98 4.70 -3.37
C ILE A 195 -14.15 5.76 -4.47
N ARG A 196 -15.39 6.25 -4.67
CA ARG A 196 -15.64 7.38 -5.55
C ARG A 196 -14.93 8.63 -5.05
N ILE A 197 -14.39 9.42 -5.98
CA ILE A 197 -13.78 10.72 -5.67
C ILE A 197 -14.78 11.65 -4.98
N SER A 198 -16.06 11.56 -5.37
CA SER A 198 -17.15 12.37 -4.77
C SER A 198 -17.55 11.94 -3.37
N ASP A 199 -17.21 10.72 -2.93
CA ASP A 199 -17.68 10.15 -1.66
C ASP A 199 -16.60 10.19 -0.54
N GLN A 200 -15.39 10.61 -0.87
CA GLN A 200 -14.28 10.81 0.09
C GLN A 200 -14.06 12.30 0.42
N GLN A 201 -13.35 12.58 1.51
CA GLN A 201 -13.22 13.94 2.06
C GLN A 201 -11.85 14.57 1.84
N PHE A 202 -10.78 13.78 1.72
CA PHE A 202 -9.41 14.29 1.69
C PHE A 202 -9.03 14.96 0.36
N PHE A 203 -9.07 14.22 -0.75
CA PHE A 203 -8.64 14.71 -2.06
C PHE A 203 -9.64 15.73 -2.62
N LYS A 204 -9.15 16.92 -2.96
CA LYS A 204 -9.96 18.01 -3.50
C LYS A 204 -9.85 18.08 -5.02
N PHE A 205 -10.47 17.12 -5.71
CA PHE A 205 -10.62 17.18 -7.16
C PHE A 205 -11.89 17.93 -7.57
N ARG A 206 -11.98 18.33 -8.84
CA ARG A 206 -13.21 18.93 -9.38
C ARG A 206 -14.34 17.91 -9.29
N PHE A 207 -15.51 18.37 -8.86
CA PHE A 207 -16.70 17.55 -8.79
C PHE A 207 -16.98 16.89 -10.15
N ILE A 208 -17.19 15.57 -10.13
CA ILE A 208 -17.48 14.78 -11.32
C ILE A 208 -18.99 14.56 -11.37
N GLN A 209 -19.67 15.25 -12.28
CA GLN A 209 -21.11 15.09 -12.43
C GLN A 209 -21.44 13.65 -12.86
N ARG A 210 -22.29 12.97 -12.08
CA ARG A 210 -22.69 11.56 -12.31
C ARG A 210 -21.49 10.60 -12.36
N GLU A 211 -20.52 10.80 -11.47
CA GLU A 211 -19.44 9.84 -11.28
C GLU A 211 -19.99 8.42 -11.09
N PRO A 212 -19.55 7.43 -11.89
CA PRO A 212 -20.02 6.06 -11.77
C PRO A 212 -19.62 5.45 -10.42
N VAL A 213 -20.41 4.47 -9.98
CA VAL A 213 -20.07 3.65 -8.80
C VAL A 213 -18.77 2.89 -9.05
N ILE A 214 -17.93 2.82 -8.01
CA ILE A 214 -16.76 1.94 -7.98
C ILE A 214 -17.25 0.49 -7.90
N LYS A 215 -16.88 -0.31 -8.88
CA LYS A 215 -17.19 -1.75 -8.92
C LYS A 215 -16.09 -2.54 -8.21
N GLU A 216 -16.33 -3.84 -8.08
CA GLU A 216 -15.34 -4.80 -7.56
C GLU A 216 -13.97 -4.62 -8.23
N ASN A 217 -12.90 -4.61 -7.43
CA ASN A 217 -11.53 -4.38 -7.83
C ASN A 217 -11.25 -3.03 -8.54
N GLU A 218 -12.22 -2.13 -8.67
CA GLU A 218 -11.96 -0.80 -9.24
C GLU A 218 -11.39 0.16 -8.18
N ALA A 219 -10.47 1.00 -8.61
CA ALA A 219 -9.90 2.03 -7.76
C ALA A 219 -9.50 3.26 -8.60
N TYR A 220 -9.11 4.33 -7.91
CA TYR A 220 -8.37 5.42 -8.50
C TYR A 220 -6.92 5.37 -8.02
N MET A 221 -5.98 5.38 -8.96
CA MET A 221 -4.59 5.74 -8.65
C MET A 221 -4.52 7.25 -8.50
N VAL A 222 -3.95 7.73 -7.41
CA VAL A 222 -3.80 9.17 -7.14
C VAL A 222 -2.33 9.48 -6.87
N ALA A 223 -1.80 10.44 -7.61
CA ALA A 223 -0.45 10.97 -7.45
C ALA A 223 -0.36 12.35 -8.11
N ASN A 224 0.51 13.24 -7.60
CA ASN A 224 0.80 14.54 -8.20
C ASN A 224 -0.46 15.39 -8.49
N GLN A 225 -1.45 15.35 -7.58
CA GLN A 225 -2.74 16.04 -7.74
C GLN A 225 -3.52 15.65 -9.02
N ALA A 226 -3.25 14.46 -9.54
CA ALA A 226 -4.01 13.83 -10.62
C ALA A 226 -4.53 12.46 -10.15
N TYR A 227 -5.57 11.98 -10.83
CA TYR A 227 -6.08 10.64 -10.60
C TYR A 227 -6.37 9.93 -11.92
N GLN A 228 -6.26 8.61 -11.91
CA GLN A 228 -6.57 7.75 -13.04
C GLN A 228 -7.39 6.56 -12.55
N LYS A 229 -8.49 6.24 -13.24
CA LYS A 229 -9.30 5.08 -12.89
C LYS A 229 -8.60 3.81 -13.35
N ILE A 230 -8.53 2.82 -12.45
CA ILE A 230 -7.89 1.53 -12.67
C ILE A 230 -8.83 0.40 -12.27
N ARG A 231 -8.48 -0.81 -12.69
CA ARG A 231 -9.00 -2.05 -12.11
C ARG A 231 -7.80 -2.90 -11.67
N TRP A 232 -7.83 -3.35 -10.42
CA TRP A 232 -6.86 -4.30 -9.89
C TRP A 232 -7.02 -5.65 -10.59
N PHE A 233 -5.92 -6.39 -10.74
CA PHE A 233 -5.96 -7.75 -11.25
C PHE A 233 -6.89 -8.63 -10.41
N LYS A 234 -7.50 -9.63 -11.04
CA LYS A 234 -8.33 -10.65 -10.39
C LYS A 234 -7.52 -11.90 -10.08
#